data_AF-A0A0Q5IMX0-F1
#
_entry.id   AF-A0A0Q5IMX0-F1
#
_cell.length_a   1.000
_cell.length_b   1.000
_cell.length_c   1.000
_cell.angle_alpha   90.00
_cell.angle_beta   90.00
_cell.angle_gamma   90.00
#
_symmetry.space_group_name_H-M   'P 1'
#
loop_
_entity.id
_entity.type
_entity.pdbx_description
1 polymer ?
#
loop_
_entity_poly.entity_id
_entity_poly.type
_entity_poly.pdbx_seq_one_letter_code
_entity_poly.pdbx_strand_id
1 'polypeptide(L)'
;MVEIKFFNESDGQEFKMTHPKAPRVLDDIRVWAEHNGFEHVSFWRDPADEHKYWVQLGEDRLNYWIHDSTFTEGKHETVEMQMDYARGAQRRSAAGYGKFDR
;
A
#
# COMPACT_ATOMS: atom_id res chain seq x y z
N MET A 1 11.40 -12.76 -2.51
CA MET A 1 11.50 -11.41 -3.10
C MET A 1 10.09 -10.85 -3.10
N VAL A 2 9.87 -9.72 -2.43
CA VAL A 2 8.53 -9.15 -2.31
C VAL A 2 8.11 -8.48 -3.61
N GLU A 3 6.91 -8.77 -4.07
CA GLU A 3 6.31 -8.08 -5.21
C GLU A 3 5.53 -6.86 -4.74
N ILE A 4 5.88 -5.68 -5.28
CA ILE A 4 5.15 -4.43 -5.07
C ILE A 4 4.47 -4.03 -6.38
N LYS A 5 3.14 -3.90 -6.35
CA LYS A 5 2.34 -3.57 -7.54
C LYS A 5 1.44 -2.37 -7.30
N PHE A 6 1.16 -1.62 -8.36
CA PHE A 6 0.20 -0.52 -8.35
C PHE A 6 -0.89 -0.80 -9.36
N PHE A 7 -2.14 -0.66 -8.95
CA PHE A 7 -3.31 -0.91 -9.79
C PHE A 7 -4.23 0.30 -9.77
N ASN A 8 -4.93 0.58 -10.87
CA ASN A 8 -6.07 1.48 -10.83
C ASN A 8 -7.30 0.70 -10.36
N GLU A 9 -8.05 1.22 -9.39
CA GLU A 9 -9.27 0.56 -8.92
C GLU A 9 -10.41 0.58 -9.96
N SER A 10 -10.41 1.57 -10.85
CA SER A 10 -11.42 1.71 -11.91
C SER A 10 -11.40 0.59 -12.94
N ASP A 11 -10.22 0.11 -13.32
CA ASP A 11 -10.04 -0.84 -14.42
C ASP A 11 -9.16 -2.05 -14.08
N GLY A 12 -8.57 -2.08 -12.88
CA GLY A 12 -7.67 -3.15 -12.43
C GLY A 12 -6.33 -3.18 -13.18
N GLN A 13 -6.01 -2.19 -14.01
CA GLN A 13 -4.78 -2.18 -14.77
C GLN A 13 -3.59 -1.84 -13.88
N GLU A 14 -2.53 -2.64 -14.04
CA GLU A 14 -1.25 -2.38 -13.38
C GLU A 14 -0.57 -1.17 -14.02
N PHE A 15 -0.01 -0.30 -13.18
CA PHE A 15 0.85 0.79 -13.61
C PHE A 15 2.10 0.85 -12.76
N LYS A 16 3.05 1.70 -13.19
CA LYS A 16 4.28 1.96 -12.44
C LYS A 16 4.26 3.35 -11.88
N MET A 17 4.71 3.51 -10.64
CA MET A 17 4.92 4.81 -10.04
C MET A 17 6.09 5.53 -10.73
N THR A 18 5.84 6.61 -11.47
CA THR A 18 6.83 7.30 -12.33
C THR A 18 7.57 8.45 -11.65
N HIS A 19 7.58 8.52 -10.32
CA HIS A 19 8.23 9.63 -9.60
C HIS A 19 9.73 9.35 -9.33
N PRO A 20 10.65 10.31 -9.48
CA PRO A 20 12.10 10.09 -9.33
C PRO A 20 12.52 9.62 -7.93
N LYS A 21 11.75 9.95 -6.89
CA LYS A 21 11.99 9.48 -5.51
C LYS A 21 11.30 8.15 -5.18
N ALA A 22 10.37 7.69 -6.02
CA ALA A 22 9.64 6.44 -5.76
C ALA A 22 10.55 5.22 -5.62
N PRO A 23 11.63 5.02 -6.41
CA PRO A 23 12.47 3.82 -6.27
C PRO A 23 13.02 3.61 -4.85
N ARG A 24 13.39 4.69 -4.15
CA ARG A 24 13.85 4.61 -2.76
C ARG A 24 12.73 4.18 -1.82
N VAL A 25 11.56 4.83 -1.93
CA VAL A 25 10.40 4.51 -1.09
C VAL A 25 9.92 3.07 -1.33
N LEU A 26 9.96 2.60 -2.58
CA LEU A 26 9.63 1.22 -2.92
C LEU A 26 10.62 0.22 -2.31
N ASP A 27 11.91 0.58 -2.23
CA ASP A 27 12.89 -0.26 -1.54
C ASP A 27 12.62 -0.30 -0.03
N ASP A 28 12.27 0.83 0.60
CA ASP A 28 11.89 0.89 2.01
C ASP A 28 10.66 0.00 2.30
N ILE A 29 9.63 0.06 1.45
CA ILE A 29 8.43 -0.79 1.54
C ILE A 29 8.80 -2.26 1.35
N ARG A 30 9.71 -2.57 0.42
CA ARG A 30 10.19 -3.93 0.15
C ARG A 30 10.87 -4.52 1.38
N VAL A 31 11.82 -3.78 1.96
CA VAL A 31 12.54 -4.18 3.18
C VAL A 31 11.56 -4.37 4.33
N TRP A 32 10.64 -3.42 4.54
CA TRP A 32 9.61 -3.55 5.57
C TRP A 32 8.76 -4.81 5.36
N ALA A 33 8.34 -5.09 4.12
CA ALA A 33 7.53 -6.27 3.81
C ALA A 33 8.30 -7.58 4.03
N GLU A 34 9.59 -7.63 3.66
CA GLU A 34 10.47 -8.78 3.92
C GLU A 34 10.61 -9.04 5.43
N HIS A 35 10.83 -8.00 6.23
CA HIS A 35 10.91 -8.10 7.69
C HIS A 35 9.61 -8.55 8.35
N ASN A 36 8.46 -8.29 7.71
CA ASN A 36 7.14 -8.60 8.24
C ASN A 36 6.49 -9.85 7.62
N GLY A 37 7.18 -10.53 6.70
CA GLY A 37 6.72 -11.78 6.09
C GLY A 37 5.63 -11.60 5.02
N PHE A 38 5.53 -10.44 4.38
CA PHE A 38 4.61 -10.22 3.27
C PHE A 38 5.27 -10.51 1.94
N GLU A 39 4.71 -11.42 1.15
CA GLU A 39 5.21 -11.75 -0.20
C GLU A 39 4.73 -10.76 -1.27
N HIS A 40 3.54 -10.18 -1.06
CA HIS A 40 2.91 -9.25 -1.98
C HIS A 40 2.38 -8.02 -1.26
N VAL A 41 2.67 -6.84 -1.80
CA VAL A 41 2.09 -5.57 -1.37
C VAL A 41 1.51 -4.88 -2.61
N SER A 42 0.23 -4.55 -2.58
CA SER A 42 -0.44 -3.89 -3.69
C SER A 42 -1.05 -2.57 -3.26
N PHE A 43 -0.95 -1.56 -4.12
CA PHE A 43 -1.52 -0.24 -3.91
C PHE A 43 -2.55 0.04 -5.00
N TRP A 44 -3.78 0.36 -4.60
CA TRP A 44 -4.89 0.59 -5.51
C TRP A 44 -5.26 2.06 -5.53
N ARG A 45 -5.04 2.72 -6.68
CA ARG A 45 -5.39 4.12 -6.89
C ARG A 45 -6.90 4.28 -6.92
N ASP A 46 -7.42 5.11 -6.05
CA ASP A 46 -8.85 5.43 -5.96
C ASP A 46 -9.28 6.21 -7.22
N PRO A 47 -10.45 5.91 -7.81
CA PRO A 47 -10.90 6.55 -9.04
C PRO A 47 -11.43 7.97 -8.81
N ALA A 48 -11.87 8.28 -7.59
CA ALA A 48 -12.37 9.60 -7.22
C ALA A 48 -11.26 10.50 -6.67
N ASP A 49 -10.19 9.92 -6.12
CA ASP A 49 -9.02 10.63 -5.61
C ASP A 49 -7.72 10.00 -6.09
N GLU A 50 -7.10 10.68 -7.05
CA GLU A 50 -5.91 10.21 -7.74
C GLU A 50 -4.66 10.16 -6.83
N HIS A 51 -4.73 10.82 -5.67
CA HIS A 51 -3.69 10.85 -4.65
C HIS A 51 -3.88 9.80 -3.57
N LYS A 52 -5.01 9.07 -3.58
CA LYS A 52 -5.34 8.08 -2.56
C LYS A 52 -5.06 6.67 -3.06
N TYR A 53 -4.27 5.93 -2.29
CA TYR A 53 -3.88 4.56 -2.60
C TYR A 53 -4.32 3.62 -1.50
N TRP A 54 -5.33 2.79 -1.76
CA TRP A 54 -5.73 1.72 -0.86
C TRP A 54 -4.64 0.67 -0.77
N VAL A 55 -4.38 0.19 0.44
CA VAL A 55 -3.31 -0.78 0.69
C VAL A 55 -3.88 -2.19 0.73
N GLN A 56 -3.18 -3.12 0.07
CA GLN A 56 -3.40 -4.55 0.18
C GLN A 56 -2.10 -5.22 0.62
N LEU A 57 -2.18 -6.05 1.66
CA LEU A 57 -1.07 -6.81 2.20
C LEU A 57 -1.37 -8.31 2.01
N GLY A 58 -0.58 -8.99 1.18
CA GLY A 58 -0.90 -10.35 0.74
C GLY A 58 -2.24 -10.39 0.02
N GLU A 59 -3.17 -11.21 0.52
CA GLU A 59 -4.53 -11.35 -0.03
C GLU A 59 -5.54 -10.37 0.60
N ASP A 60 -5.16 -9.65 1.65
CA ASP A 60 -6.07 -8.77 2.39
C ASP A 60 -6.06 -7.35 1.84
N ARG A 61 -7.17 -6.95 1.20
CA ARG A 61 -7.43 -5.55 0.87
C ARG A 61 -7.92 -4.81 2.11
N LEU A 62 -7.22 -3.75 2.50
CA LEU A 62 -7.44 -3.07 3.78
C LEU A 62 -8.37 -1.88 3.63
N ASN A 63 -9.10 -1.55 4.71
CA ASN A 63 -9.74 -0.24 4.86
C ASN A 63 -8.73 0.81 5.33
N TYR A 64 -7.61 0.87 4.61
CA TYR A 64 -6.50 1.76 4.90
C TYR A 64 -5.96 2.27 3.58
N TRP A 65 -5.70 3.56 3.51
CA TRP A 65 -5.15 4.21 2.34
C TRP A 65 -3.98 5.10 2.74
N ILE A 66 -3.07 5.30 1.80
CA ILE A 66 -1.95 6.23 1.93
C ILE A 66 -2.02 7.26 0.81
N HIS A 67 -1.54 8.46 1.11
CA HIS A 67 -1.49 9.55 0.14
C HIS A 67 -0.27 9.41 -0.78
N ASP A 68 -0.36 9.85 -2.03
CA ASP A 68 0.70 9.71 -3.04
C ASP A 68 2.01 10.39 -2.61
N SER A 69 1.89 11.49 -1.84
CA SER A 69 3.01 12.17 -1.20
C SER A 69 3.91 11.25 -0.38
N THR A 70 3.40 10.13 0.13
CA THR A 70 4.21 9.10 0.79
C THR A 70 5.26 8.52 -0.16
N PHE A 71 4.92 8.33 -1.45
CA PHE A 71 5.82 7.81 -2.47
C PHE A 71 6.68 8.89 -3.13
N THR A 72 6.22 10.14 -3.13
CA THR A 72 6.90 11.24 -3.83
C THR A 72 7.76 12.11 -2.90
N GLU A 73 7.39 12.25 -1.64
CA GLU A 73 8.06 13.11 -0.64
C GLU A 73 8.55 12.36 0.60
N GLY A 74 7.99 11.18 0.88
CA GLY A 74 8.14 10.45 2.14
C GLY A 74 9.57 10.28 2.63
N LYS A 75 9.82 10.70 3.88
CA LYS A 75 11.01 10.28 4.63
C LYS A 75 10.83 8.80 5.00
N HIS A 76 11.94 8.06 5.08
CA HIS A 76 11.97 6.64 5.45
C HIS A 76 11.05 6.31 6.65
N GLU A 77 11.20 7.07 7.74
CA GLU A 77 10.40 6.92 8.96
C GLU A 77 8.88 7.08 8.73
N THR A 78 8.48 7.95 7.80
CA THR A 78 7.08 8.15 7.44
C THR A 78 6.54 6.94 6.68
N VAL A 79 7.32 6.37 5.77
CA VAL A 79 6.93 5.20 4.98
C VAL A 79 6.73 3.99 5.89
N GLU A 80 7.70 3.67 6.74
CA GLU A 80 7.59 2.54 7.68
C GLU A 80 6.40 2.69 8.62
N MET A 81 6.19 3.89 9.16
CA MET A 81 5.06 4.17 10.06
C MET A 81 3.71 3.94 9.36
N GLN A 82 3.56 4.40 8.12
CA GLN A 82 2.34 4.18 7.33
C GLN A 82 2.10 2.68 7.07
N MET A 83 3.15 1.93 6.77
CA MET A 83 3.05 0.48 6.56
C MET A 83 2.73 -0.27 7.87
N ASP A 84 3.26 0.17 9.00
CA ASP A 84 2.92 -0.39 10.31
C ASP A 84 1.45 -0.13 10.70
N TYR A 85 0.92 1.06 10.37
CA TYR A 85 -0.51 1.33 10.52
C TYR A 85 -1.35 0.41 9.62
N ALA A 86 -0.93 0.18 8.37
CA ALA A 86 -1.59 -0.75 7.45
C ALA A 86 -1.59 -2.19 8.01
N ARG A 87 -0.46 -2.69 8.50
CA ARG A 87 -0.37 -4.00 9.18
C ARG A 87 -1.27 -4.08 10.40
N GLY A 88 -1.34 -3.01 11.18
CA GLY A 88 -2.29 -2.89 12.29
C GLY A 88 -3.76 -2.97 11.82
N ALA A 89 -4.09 -2.35 10.69
CA ALA A 89 -5.41 -2.43 10.08
C ALA A 89 -5.74 -3.84 9.58
N GLN A 90 -4.79 -4.55 8.97
CA GLN A 90 -4.95 -5.95 8.56
C GLN A 90 -5.30 -6.85 9.75
N ARG A 91 -4.58 -6.73 10.86
CA ARG A 91 -4.89 -7.48 12.09
C ARG A 91 -6.30 -7.20 12.62
N ARG A 92 -6.77 -5.96 12.50
CA ARG A 92 -8.14 -5.57 12.89
C ARG A 92 -9.19 -6.07 11.90
N SER A 93 -8.88 -6.09 10.60
CA SER A 93 -9.75 -6.59 9.54
C SER A 93 -9.96 -8.11 9.68
N ALA A 94 -8.86 -8.86 9.85
CA ALA A 94 -8.87 -10.30 10.05
C ALA A 94 -9.59 -10.73 11.35
N ALA A 95 -9.70 -9.83 12.34
CA ALA A 95 -10.46 -10.04 13.57
C ALA A 95 -11.99 -9.85 13.42
N GLY A 96 -12.51 -9.63 12.20
CA GLY A 96 -13.95 -9.70 11.91
C GLY A 96 -14.68 -8.37 11.73
N TYR A 97 -13.98 -7.24 11.53
CA TYR A 97 -14.60 -6.00 11.06
C TYR A 97 -14.62 -5.94 9.52
N GLY A 98 -15.16 -6.99 8.91
CA GLY A 98 -15.47 -7.01 7.48
C GLY A 98 -16.66 -6.11 7.20
N LYS A 99 -16.41 -4.85 6.85
CA LYS A 99 -17.37 -4.04 6.10
C LYS A 99 -16.67 -3.40 4.92
N PHE A 100 -16.61 -4.17 3.84
CA PHE A 100 -16.66 -3.60 2.50
C PHE A 100 -17.79 -4.30 1.76
N ASP A 101 -18.98 -3.76 1.94
CA ASP A 101 -20.05 -3.89 0.96
C ASP A 101 -20.80 -2.55 0.95
N ARG A 102 -20.50 -1.73 -0.05
CA ARG A 102 -21.49 -0.99 -0.83
C ARG A 102 -20.90 -0.36 -2.08
#